data_AF-A0A935WCF5-F1
#
_entry.id   AF-A0A935WCF5-F1
#
_cell.length_a   1.000
_cell.length_b   1.000
_cell.length_c   1.000
_cell.angle_alpha   90.00
_cell.angle_beta   90.00
_cell.angle_gamma   90.00
#
_symmetry.space_group_name_H-M   'P 1'
#
loop_
_entity.id
_entity.type
_entity.pdbx_description
1 polymer ?
#
loop_
_entity_poly.entity_id
_entity_poly.type
_entity_poly.pdbx_seq_one_letter_code
_entity_poly.pdbx_strand_id
1 'polypeptide(L)'
;MKDYNGLLVCRERRQIDCISPRWTKYQTYDANVKVEIDFDPELDEYFGITTAKQQIVIDDEMWEKLQHSGKTGGGLIDLVEDLRGRFKELQNELKAKAGNRTGKEEPRSSVVAMEESARFKETVAEPTPAQQEEAQRNLEEVATTRAEVTGLPKERILTELAEEVSKRRWEVEFAAIPEGPFFRPLRLSLQKRLVINTDHPFYTKVYDAAPEVRAALEVLLFVLAERELEVKGDAETFYRAERQRWSERLRHALDHLVPDDTLVNKAATVAERMHMSVEEQAVST
;
A
#
# COMPACT_ATOMS: atom_id res chain seq x y z
N MET A 1 -6.32 14.56 -22.22
CA MET A 1 -6.15 13.17 -21.75
C MET A 1 -7.35 12.65 -20.95
N LYS A 2 -8.51 13.33 -20.96
CA LYS A 2 -9.76 12.87 -20.29
C LYS A 2 -10.62 11.95 -21.18
N ASP A 3 -10.24 11.78 -22.44
CA ASP A 3 -11.16 11.33 -23.50
C ASP A 3 -11.28 9.81 -23.66
N TYR A 4 -10.59 9.02 -22.82
CA TYR A 4 -10.54 7.54 -22.93
C TYR A 4 -10.65 6.82 -21.59
N ASN A 5 -11.42 7.37 -20.65
CA ASN A 5 -11.69 6.71 -19.37
C ASN A 5 -13.04 6.02 -19.45
N GLY A 6 -13.07 4.69 -19.36
CA GLY A 6 -14.32 3.95 -19.47
C GLY A 6 -14.20 2.59 -20.16
N LEU A 7 -15.33 2.15 -20.71
CA LEU A 7 -15.43 0.97 -21.55
C LEU A 7 -15.17 1.39 -23.00
N LEU A 8 -14.05 0.93 -23.55
CA LEU A 8 -13.71 1.10 -24.95
C LEU A 8 -14.45 0.02 -25.74
N VAL A 9 -15.41 0.43 -26.56
CA VAL A 9 -16.22 -0.51 -27.32
C VAL A 9 -15.65 -0.63 -28.73
N CYS A 10 -15.18 -1.82 -29.04
CA CYS A 10 -14.55 -2.21 -30.29
C CYS A 10 -15.44 -3.20 -31.04
N ARG A 11 -15.47 -3.08 -32.36
CA ARG A 11 -16.05 -4.05 -33.28
C ARG A 11 -14.96 -4.51 -34.24
N GLU A 12 -14.65 -5.79 -34.26
CA GLU A 12 -13.53 -6.35 -35.03
C GLU A 12 -12.23 -5.54 -34.83
N ARG A 13 -11.89 -5.24 -33.57
CA ARG A 13 -10.70 -4.44 -33.16
C ARG A 13 -10.68 -3.00 -33.65
N ARG A 14 -11.78 -2.51 -34.22
CA ARG A 14 -11.96 -1.09 -34.53
C ARG A 14 -12.75 -0.45 -33.40
N GLN A 15 -12.13 0.51 -32.71
CA GLN A 15 -12.84 1.34 -31.73
C GLN A 15 -13.99 2.08 -32.43
N ILE A 16 -15.18 1.93 -31.86
CA ILE A 16 -16.39 2.61 -32.31
C ILE A 16 -16.70 3.76 -31.36
N ASP A 17 -16.72 3.49 -30.05
CA ASP A 17 -17.13 4.47 -29.04
C ASP A 17 -16.42 4.22 -27.69
N CYS A 18 -16.45 5.20 -26.80
CA CYS A 18 -16.00 5.08 -25.41
C CYS A 18 -17.17 5.48 -24.49
N ILE A 19 -17.70 4.50 -23.76
CA ILE A 19 -18.89 4.70 -22.94
C ILE A 19 -18.60 4.58 -21.45
N SER A 20 -19.39 5.27 -20.64
CA SER A 20 -19.42 5.10 -19.19
C SER A 20 -20.52 4.10 -18.81
N PRO A 21 -20.22 3.06 -18.01
CA PRO A 21 -21.22 2.12 -17.54
C PRO A 21 -22.21 2.78 -16.57
N ARG A 22 -23.43 2.22 -16.49
CA ARG A 22 -24.48 2.75 -15.60
C ARG A 22 -24.21 2.49 -14.11
N TRP A 23 -23.43 1.45 -13.80
CA TRP A 23 -23.20 0.95 -12.44
C TRP A 23 -21.97 1.56 -11.75
N THR A 24 -21.08 2.25 -12.47
CA THR A 24 -19.97 2.98 -11.85
C THR A 24 -19.59 4.22 -12.65
N LYS A 25 -19.07 5.23 -11.95
CA LYS A 25 -18.47 6.40 -12.58
C LYS A 25 -16.96 6.30 -12.43
N TYR A 26 -16.25 6.41 -13.55
CA TYR A 26 -14.80 6.53 -13.54
C TYR A 26 -14.42 7.93 -13.03
N GLN A 27 -13.77 7.99 -11.88
CA GLN A 27 -13.30 9.25 -11.27
C GLN A 27 -11.89 9.59 -11.75
N THR A 28 -11.37 10.75 -11.35
CA THR A 28 -10.00 11.19 -11.68
C THR A 28 -8.94 10.15 -11.31
N TYR A 29 -9.13 9.43 -10.20
CA TYR A 29 -8.23 8.37 -9.77
C TYR A 29 -8.33 7.08 -10.60
N ASP A 30 -9.37 6.94 -11.42
CA ASP A 30 -9.55 5.82 -12.37
C ASP A 30 -8.99 6.13 -13.76
N ALA A 31 -8.22 7.22 -13.95
CA ALA A 31 -7.70 7.62 -15.26
C ALA A 31 -6.84 6.56 -15.97
N ASN A 32 -6.35 5.56 -15.24
CA ASN A 32 -5.56 4.46 -15.76
C ASN A 32 -6.38 3.18 -15.99
N VAL A 33 -7.66 3.17 -15.62
CA VAL A 33 -8.54 2.01 -15.82
C VAL A 33 -9.20 2.12 -17.17
N LYS A 34 -8.88 1.18 -18.06
CA LYS A 34 -9.47 1.05 -19.39
C LYS A 34 -9.82 -0.40 -19.63
N VAL A 35 -11.08 -0.64 -19.95
CA VAL A 35 -11.57 -1.98 -20.26
C VAL A 35 -12.04 -1.99 -21.70
N GLU A 36 -11.49 -2.89 -22.50
CA GLU A 36 -11.86 -3.06 -23.90
C GLU A 36 -12.91 -4.17 -24.03
N ILE A 37 -13.98 -3.87 -24.77
CA ILE A 37 -15.03 -4.82 -25.15
C ILE A 37 -14.96 -4.93 -26.67
N ASP A 38 -14.37 -6.01 -27.17
CA ASP A 38 -14.34 -6.33 -28.60
C ASP A 38 -15.40 -7.39 -28.91
N PHE A 39 -16.24 -7.12 -29.91
CA PHE A 39 -17.34 -8.01 -30.27
C PHE A 39 -17.45 -8.21 -31.80
N ASP A 40 -18.06 -9.33 -32.16
CA ASP A 40 -18.25 -9.74 -33.55
C ASP A 40 -19.51 -9.09 -34.16
N PRO A 41 -19.53 -8.85 -35.49
CA PRO A 41 -20.65 -8.21 -36.19
C PRO A 41 -22.04 -8.86 -35.97
N GLU A 42 -22.07 -10.13 -35.59
CA GLU A 42 -23.30 -10.87 -35.28
C GLU A 42 -24.06 -10.25 -34.09
N LEU A 43 -23.36 -9.49 -33.25
CA LEU A 43 -23.92 -8.81 -32.08
C LEU A 43 -24.28 -7.34 -32.36
N ASP A 44 -24.24 -6.88 -33.62
CA ASP A 44 -24.53 -5.49 -34.00
C ASP A 44 -25.91 -5.00 -33.50
N GLU A 45 -26.90 -5.90 -33.41
CA GLU A 45 -28.24 -5.61 -32.87
C GLU A 45 -28.18 -5.26 -31.38
N TYR A 46 -27.48 -6.07 -30.57
CA TYR A 46 -27.36 -5.90 -29.12
C TYR A 46 -26.50 -4.68 -28.71
N PHE A 47 -25.60 -4.24 -29.59
CA PHE A 47 -24.79 -3.02 -29.40
C PHE A 47 -25.40 -1.80 -30.11
N GLY A 48 -26.59 -1.94 -30.72
CA GLY A 48 -27.32 -0.83 -31.31
C GLY A 48 -26.54 -0.07 -32.39
N ILE A 49 -25.73 -0.77 -33.20
CA ILE A 49 -24.88 -0.11 -34.20
C ILE A 49 -25.74 0.51 -35.30
N THR A 50 -25.72 1.83 -35.38
CA THR A 50 -26.35 2.58 -36.47
C THR A 50 -25.47 2.64 -37.71
N THR A 51 -26.06 2.90 -38.88
CA THR A 51 -25.37 2.97 -40.18
C THR A 51 -24.23 3.99 -40.23
N ALA A 52 -24.23 5.01 -39.36
CA ALA A 52 -23.18 6.02 -39.25
C ALA A 52 -21.96 5.57 -38.42
N LYS A 53 -22.05 4.47 -37.65
CA LYS A 53 -20.96 3.92 -36.80
C LYS A 53 -20.27 4.95 -35.89
N GLN A 54 -21.01 5.93 -35.39
CA GLN A 54 -20.45 6.99 -34.53
C GLN A 54 -20.81 6.85 -33.05
N GLN A 55 -21.88 6.12 -32.72
CA GLN A 55 -22.36 5.97 -31.35
C GLN A 55 -22.90 4.56 -31.15
N ILE A 56 -22.66 3.99 -29.98
CA ILE A 56 -23.16 2.69 -29.55
C ILE A 56 -24.18 2.88 -28.43
N VAL A 57 -25.28 2.15 -28.50
CA VAL A 57 -26.26 2.03 -27.41
C VAL A 57 -26.41 0.54 -27.11
N ILE A 58 -25.82 0.11 -26.00
CA ILE A 58 -25.90 -1.30 -25.57
C ILE A 58 -27.27 -1.57 -24.97
N ASP A 59 -27.92 -2.63 -25.44
CA ASP A 59 -29.21 -3.10 -24.94
C ASP A 59 -29.14 -3.57 -23.48
N ASP A 60 -30.26 -3.45 -22.76
CA ASP A 60 -30.32 -3.78 -21.34
C ASP A 60 -29.99 -5.26 -21.04
N GLU A 61 -30.42 -6.19 -21.91
CA GLU A 61 -30.08 -7.61 -21.78
C GLU A 61 -28.56 -7.85 -21.93
N MET A 62 -27.92 -7.13 -22.85
CA MET A 62 -26.47 -7.22 -23.04
C MET A 62 -25.72 -6.60 -21.85
N TRP A 63 -26.25 -5.51 -21.28
CA TRP A 63 -25.72 -4.95 -20.02
C TRP A 63 -25.76 -5.95 -18.86
N GLU A 64 -26.85 -6.70 -18.69
CA GLU A 64 -26.95 -7.71 -17.64
C GLU A 64 -25.90 -8.81 -17.83
N LYS A 65 -25.72 -9.28 -19.08
CA LYS A 65 -24.73 -10.30 -19.43
C LYS A 65 -23.30 -9.82 -19.17
N LEU A 66 -22.97 -8.60 -19.58
CA LEU A 66 -21.66 -8.00 -19.37
C LEU A 66 -21.36 -7.76 -17.88
N GLN A 67 -22.38 -7.47 -17.07
CA GLN A 67 -22.20 -7.24 -15.63
C GLN A 67 -22.03 -8.54 -14.83
N HIS A 68 -22.84 -9.57 -15.10
CA HIS A 68 -23.00 -10.71 -14.17
C HIS A 68 -22.64 -12.08 -14.76
N SER A 69 -22.42 -12.23 -16.08
CA SER A 69 -22.22 -13.53 -16.72
C SER A 69 -20.83 -13.73 -17.31
N GLY A 70 -19.88 -14.31 -16.57
CA GLY A 70 -18.54 -14.44 -17.13
C GLY A 70 -17.50 -15.18 -16.34
N LYS A 71 -17.32 -16.47 -16.65
CA LYS A 71 -16.03 -17.15 -16.48
C LYS A 71 -15.00 -16.76 -17.57
N THR A 72 -15.41 -15.99 -18.59
CA THR A 72 -14.60 -15.60 -19.78
C THR A 72 -15.05 -14.28 -20.45
N GLY A 73 -15.76 -13.36 -19.77
CA GLY A 73 -16.07 -12.06 -20.40
C GLY A 73 -17.12 -11.13 -19.76
N GLY A 74 -18.11 -11.65 -19.03
CA GLY A 74 -19.09 -10.82 -18.29
C GLY A 74 -18.86 -10.87 -16.77
N GLY A 75 -17.89 -10.10 -16.32
CA GLY A 75 -17.65 -9.86 -14.90
C GLY A 75 -17.12 -8.45 -14.74
N LEU A 76 -17.70 -7.50 -15.47
CA LEU A 76 -17.13 -6.16 -15.58
C LEU A 76 -17.12 -5.43 -14.23
N ILE A 77 -18.07 -5.73 -13.35
CA ILE A 77 -18.11 -5.18 -11.99
C ILE A 77 -16.87 -5.66 -11.22
N ASP A 78 -16.74 -6.97 -11.06
CA ASP A 78 -15.62 -7.61 -10.37
C ASP A 78 -14.27 -7.21 -10.98
N LEU A 79 -14.17 -7.15 -12.31
CA LEU A 79 -12.95 -6.75 -13.01
C LEU A 79 -12.53 -5.31 -12.69
N VAL A 80 -13.48 -4.36 -12.69
CA VAL A 80 -13.17 -2.96 -12.36
C VAL A 80 -12.83 -2.80 -10.89
N GLU A 81 -13.50 -3.55 -10.00
CA GLU A 81 -13.15 -3.61 -8.58
C GLU A 81 -11.73 -4.16 -8.38
N ASP A 82 -11.38 -5.26 -9.05
CA ASP A 82 -10.04 -5.86 -9.05
C ASP A 82 -8.99 -4.87 -9.57
N LEU A 83 -9.27 -4.16 -10.68
CA LEU A 83 -8.35 -3.17 -11.24
C LEU A 83 -8.11 -2.00 -10.28
N ARG A 84 -9.17 -1.51 -9.61
CA ARG A 84 -9.06 -0.48 -8.57
C ARG A 84 -8.27 -1.00 -7.37
N GLY A 85 -8.50 -2.24 -6.95
CA GLY A 85 -7.73 -2.91 -5.90
C GLY A 85 -6.24 -2.96 -6.23
N ARG A 86 -5.89 -3.46 -7.41
CA ARG A 86 -4.50 -3.51 -7.90
C ARG A 86 -3.85 -2.13 -7.98
N PHE A 87 -4.59 -1.12 -8.43
CA PHE A 87 -4.06 0.25 -8.46
C PHE A 87 -3.74 0.75 -7.05
N LYS A 88 -4.61 0.49 -6.08
CA LYS A 88 -4.39 0.85 -4.67
C LYS A 88 -3.17 0.11 -4.09
N GLU A 89 -3.02 -1.17 -4.37
CA GLU A 89 -1.84 -1.97 -3.98
C GLU A 89 -0.55 -1.38 -4.56
N LEU A 90 -0.51 -1.10 -5.86
CA LEU A 90 0.65 -0.48 -6.52
C LEU A 90 0.97 0.90 -5.96
N GLN A 91 -0.05 1.72 -5.67
CA GLN A 91 0.15 3.02 -5.03
C GLN A 91 0.76 2.87 -3.63
N ASN A 92 0.28 1.92 -2.84
CA ASN A 92 0.84 1.62 -1.52
C ASN A 92 2.30 1.16 -1.63
N GLU A 93 2.61 0.29 -2.58
CA GLU A 93 3.97 -0.19 -2.84
C GLU A 93 4.91 0.94 -3.25
N LEU A 94 4.48 1.84 -4.14
CA LEU A 94 5.26 2.99 -4.58
C LEU A 94 5.51 3.98 -3.42
N LYS A 95 4.48 4.27 -2.61
CA LYS A 95 4.62 5.10 -1.40
C LYS A 95 5.57 4.46 -0.39
N ALA A 96 5.46 3.16 -0.18
CA ALA A 96 6.33 2.40 0.71
C ALA A 96 7.79 2.47 0.26
N LYS A 97 8.05 2.27 -1.04
CA LYS A 97 9.38 2.42 -1.64
C LYS A 97 9.91 3.84 -1.49
N ALA A 98 9.09 4.87 -1.69
CA ALA A 98 9.47 6.26 -1.47
C ALA A 98 9.80 6.53 0.01
N GLY A 99 8.98 6.03 0.94
CA GLY A 99 9.20 6.14 2.38
C GLY A 99 10.48 5.45 2.85
N ASN A 100 10.82 4.29 2.27
CA ASN A 100 12.08 3.60 2.53
C ASN A 100 13.30 4.38 2.00
N ARG A 101 13.14 5.15 0.91
CA ARG A 101 14.23 5.99 0.37
C ARG A 101 14.47 7.23 1.22
N THR A 102 13.41 7.96 1.57
CA THR A 102 13.54 9.18 2.38
C THR A 102 14.13 8.91 3.76
N GLY A 103 13.76 7.78 4.38
CA GLY A 103 14.35 7.35 5.66
C GLY A 103 15.87 7.11 5.60
N LYS A 104 16.43 6.75 4.44
CA LYS A 104 17.87 6.51 4.29
C LYS A 104 18.70 7.78 4.26
N GLU A 105 18.19 8.84 3.63
CA GLU A 105 18.91 10.11 3.50
C GLU A 105 18.87 10.92 4.80
N GLU A 106 17.67 11.10 5.37
CA GLU A 106 17.47 11.86 6.60
C GLU A 106 16.75 11.02 7.66
N PRO A 107 17.17 11.08 8.94
CA PRO A 107 16.52 10.34 10.00
C PRO A 107 15.09 10.85 10.20
N ARG A 108 14.13 9.93 10.29
CA ARG A 108 12.74 10.27 10.61
C ARG A 108 12.64 10.92 11.99
N SER A 109 11.68 11.82 12.17
CA SER A 109 11.44 12.46 13.47
C SER A 109 11.19 11.46 14.61
N SER A 110 10.52 10.34 14.31
CA SER A 110 10.33 9.24 15.26
C SER A 110 11.65 8.56 15.66
N VAL A 111 12.56 8.35 14.71
CA VAL A 111 13.91 7.80 14.95
C VAL A 111 14.70 8.75 15.85
N VAL A 112 14.67 10.05 15.55
CA VAL A 112 15.34 11.07 16.39
C VAL A 112 14.77 11.06 17.82
N ALA A 113 13.44 11.06 17.97
CA ALA A 113 12.80 11.00 19.29
C ALA A 113 13.19 9.73 20.07
N MET A 114 13.25 8.57 19.40
CA MET A 114 13.68 7.32 20.02
C MET A 114 15.15 7.36 20.43
N GLU A 115 16.03 7.93 19.61
CA GLU A 115 17.45 8.12 19.94
C GLU A 115 17.65 9.05 21.14
N GLU A 116 16.89 10.15 21.22
CA GLU A 116 16.91 11.06 22.37
C GLU A 116 16.43 10.37 23.64
N SER A 117 15.32 9.62 23.57
CA SER A 117 14.80 8.88 24.72
C SER A 117 15.78 7.81 25.22
N ALA A 118 16.53 7.17 24.31
CA ALA A 118 17.48 6.12 24.64
C ALA A 118 18.67 6.64 25.47
N ARG A 119 18.96 7.95 25.45
CA ARG A 119 19.98 8.58 26.31
C ARG A 119 19.65 8.49 27.78
N PHE A 120 18.37 8.34 28.12
CA PHE A 120 17.87 8.26 29.50
C PHE A 120 17.70 6.82 30.00
N LYS A 121 18.04 5.81 29.18
CA LYS A 121 18.04 4.42 29.63
C LYS A 121 19.30 4.11 30.43
N GLU A 122 19.12 3.66 31.67
CA GLU A 122 20.20 3.29 32.58
C GLU A 122 20.96 2.01 32.14
N THR A 123 20.32 1.13 31.35
CA THR A 123 20.96 -0.10 30.86
C THR A 123 20.44 -0.48 29.47
N VAL A 124 21.38 -0.67 28.54
CA VAL A 124 21.09 -1.34 27.26
C VAL A 124 21.22 -2.83 27.51
N ALA A 125 20.11 -3.56 27.46
CA ALA A 125 20.14 -5.01 27.59
C ALA A 125 20.97 -5.60 26.43
N GLU A 126 22.07 -6.27 26.77
CA GLU A 126 22.87 -6.96 25.76
C GLU A 126 22.07 -8.12 25.16
N PRO A 127 22.09 -8.27 23.81
CA PRO A 127 21.46 -9.39 23.14
C PRO A 127 21.97 -10.73 23.66
N THR A 128 21.09 -11.71 23.83
CA THR A 128 21.51 -13.09 24.09
C THR A 128 22.22 -13.68 22.87
N PRO A 129 23.04 -14.74 23.01
CA PRO A 129 23.63 -15.42 21.86
C PRO A 129 22.59 -15.85 20.81
N ALA A 130 21.42 -16.33 21.25
CA ALA A 130 20.32 -16.68 20.36
C ALA A 130 19.76 -15.47 19.59
N GLN A 131 19.64 -14.30 20.24
CA GLN A 131 19.20 -13.07 19.60
C GLN A 131 20.27 -12.51 18.63
N GLN A 132 21.56 -12.74 18.91
CA GLN A 132 22.64 -12.37 17.98
C GLN A 132 22.60 -13.24 16.72
N GLU A 133 22.37 -14.55 16.88
CA GLU A 133 22.21 -15.47 15.76
C GLU A 133 20.96 -15.15 14.92
N GLU A 134 19.83 -14.84 15.56
CA GLU A 134 18.63 -14.35 14.87
C GLU A 134 18.90 -13.04 14.13
N ALA A 135 19.62 -12.10 14.76
CA ALA A 135 19.96 -10.84 14.12
C ALA A 135 20.88 -11.01 12.90
N GLN A 136 21.81 -11.97 12.96
CA GLN A 136 22.68 -12.31 11.84
C GLN A 136 21.90 -12.97 10.69
N ARG A 137 21.00 -13.91 11.02
CA ARG A 137 20.10 -14.53 10.03
C ARG A 137 19.21 -13.49 9.34
N ASN A 138 18.61 -12.59 10.12
CA ASN A 138 17.81 -11.50 9.57
C ASN A 138 18.63 -10.61 8.62
N LEU A 139 19.89 -10.31 8.97
CA LEU A 139 20.78 -9.52 8.12
C LEU A 139 21.08 -10.23 6.80
N GLU A 140 21.32 -11.54 6.85
CA GLU A 140 21.54 -12.36 5.67
C GLU A 140 20.30 -12.49 4.79
N GLU A 141 19.11 -12.65 5.37
CA GLU A 141 17.84 -12.72 4.65
C GLU A 141 17.49 -11.39 3.96
N VAL A 142 17.73 -10.27 4.63
CA VAL A 142 17.56 -8.94 4.01
C VAL A 142 18.56 -8.76 2.87
N ALA A 143 19.80 -9.24 3.05
CA ALA A 143 20.81 -9.17 2.00
C ALA A 143 20.50 -10.07 0.80
N THR A 144 19.96 -11.29 0.98
CA THR A 144 19.51 -12.14 -0.14
C THR A 144 18.37 -11.48 -0.88
N THR A 145 17.37 -10.98 -0.17
CA THR A 145 16.22 -10.30 -0.79
C THR A 145 16.67 -9.08 -1.60
N ARG A 146 17.57 -8.27 -1.05
CA ARG A 146 18.13 -7.11 -1.76
C ARG A 146 19.03 -7.53 -2.95
N ALA A 147 19.73 -8.66 -2.86
CA ALA A 147 20.54 -9.21 -3.95
C ALA A 147 19.67 -9.64 -5.13
N GLU A 148 18.57 -10.32 -4.87
CA GLU A 148 17.62 -10.75 -5.89
C GLU A 148 17.00 -9.56 -6.63
N VAL A 149 16.65 -8.50 -5.91
CA VAL A 149 16.03 -7.30 -6.50
C VAL A 149 17.04 -6.45 -7.28
N THR A 150 18.28 -6.32 -6.78
CA THR A 150 19.29 -5.42 -7.38
C THR A 150 20.20 -6.11 -8.40
N GLY A 151 20.24 -7.45 -8.40
CA GLY A 151 21.18 -8.24 -9.20
C GLY A 151 22.64 -8.13 -8.75
N LEU A 152 22.92 -7.50 -7.60
CA LEU A 152 24.27 -7.34 -7.07
C LEU A 152 24.68 -8.56 -6.21
N PRO A 153 26.00 -8.87 -6.10
CA PRO A 153 26.48 -9.94 -5.25
C PRO A 153 26.11 -9.75 -3.78
N LYS A 154 25.63 -10.82 -3.12
CA LYS A 154 25.23 -10.83 -1.71
C LYS A 154 26.31 -10.25 -0.78
N GLU A 155 27.58 -10.55 -1.03
CA GLU A 155 28.72 -10.09 -0.22
C GLU A 155 28.87 -8.56 -0.21
N ARG A 156 28.63 -7.90 -1.36
CA ARG A 156 28.67 -6.43 -1.44
C ARG A 156 27.53 -5.82 -0.65
N ILE A 157 26.34 -6.40 -0.79
CA ILE A 157 25.14 -5.95 -0.08
C ILE A 157 25.27 -6.16 1.43
N LEU A 158 25.82 -7.29 1.88
CA LEU A 158 26.09 -7.54 3.30
C LEU A 158 26.99 -6.45 3.89
N THR A 159 28.03 -6.07 3.15
CA THR A 159 28.96 -5.00 3.57
C THR A 159 28.24 -3.65 3.67
N GLU A 160 27.51 -3.26 2.61
CA GLU A 160 26.72 -2.02 2.60
C GLU A 160 25.66 -2.01 3.71
N LEU A 161 24.98 -3.13 3.93
CA LEU A 161 23.94 -3.27 4.94
C LEU A 161 24.53 -3.20 6.36
N ALA A 162 25.70 -3.79 6.60
CA ALA A 162 26.39 -3.70 7.87
C ALA A 162 26.80 -2.24 8.18
N GLU A 163 27.29 -1.50 7.18
CA GLU A 163 27.55 -0.07 7.32
C GLU A 163 26.27 0.73 7.58
N GLU A 164 25.19 0.50 6.83
CA GLU A 164 23.87 1.13 7.04
C GLU A 164 23.35 0.88 8.46
N VAL A 165 23.40 -0.37 8.92
CA VAL A 165 22.94 -0.82 10.24
C VAL A 165 23.77 -0.20 11.37
N SER A 166 25.06 0.07 11.14
CA SER A 166 25.93 0.69 12.15
C SER A 166 25.66 2.19 12.37
N LYS A 167 25.10 2.88 11.37
CA LYS A 167 24.92 4.34 11.41
C LYS A 167 23.84 4.78 12.39
N ARG A 168 22.81 3.96 12.59
CA ARG A 168 21.62 4.33 13.38
C ARG A 168 21.09 3.14 14.16
N ARG A 169 20.60 3.42 15.37
CA ARG A 169 20.04 2.38 16.24
C ARG A 169 18.60 2.01 15.90
N TRP A 170 17.85 2.95 15.32
CA TRP A 170 16.44 2.79 14.98
C TRP A 170 16.22 3.08 13.51
N GLU A 171 15.35 2.30 12.88
CA GLU A 171 14.96 2.49 11.48
C GLU A 171 13.51 2.05 11.28
N VAL A 172 12.80 2.71 10.37
CA VAL A 172 11.45 2.30 9.94
C VAL A 172 11.53 1.80 8.51
N GLU A 173 10.98 0.62 8.25
CA GLU A 173 10.90 0.03 6.92
C GLU A 173 9.45 -0.33 6.61
N PHE A 174 9.07 -0.25 5.33
CA PHE A 174 7.76 -0.65 4.83
C PHE A 174 7.91 -1.90 3.98
N ALA A 175 7.09 -2.90 4.26
CA ALA A 175 7.01 -4.13 3.48
C ALA A 175 5.57 -4.60 3.36
N ALA A 176 5.22 -5.13 2.19
CA ALA A 176 3.97 -5.86 1.97
C ALA A 176 4.13 -7.26 2.58
N ILE A 177 3.36 -7.55 3.63
CA ILE A 177 3.38 -8.85 4.30
C ILE A 177 1.95 -9.41 4.29
N PRO A 178 1.58 -10.19 3.25
CA PRO A 178 0.26 -10.78 3.13
C PRO A 178 -0.08 -11.59 4.38
N GLU A 179 -1.29 -11.37 4.91
CA GLU A 179 -1.79 -12.02 6.14
C GLU A 179 -0.93 -11.79 7.40
N GLY A 180 0.13 -10.98 7.31
CA GLY A 180 1.03 -10.72 8.41
C GLY A 180 0.47 -9.75 9.46
N PRO A 181 1.20 -9.58 10.57
CA PRO A 181 0.85 -8.59 11.58
C PRO A 181 0.95 -7.17 11.04
N PHE A 182 0.30 -6.20 11.69
CA PHE A 182 0.32 -4.81 11.23
C PHE A 182 1.70 -4.12 11.36
N PHE A 183 2.56 -4.67 12.22
CA PHE A 183 3.98 -4.33 12.28
C PHE A 183 4.80 -5.58 12.63
N ARG A 184 6.10 -5.56 12.36
CA ARG A 184 7.06 -6.58 12.76
C ARG A 184 8.34 -5.91 13.27
N PRO A 185 8.77 -6.16 14.52
CA PRO A 185 10.09 -5.79 14.98
C PRO A 185 11.12 -6.74 14.37
N LEU A 186 12.23 -6.17 13.90
CA LEU A 186 13.39 -6.91 13.45
C LEU A 186 14.62 -6.37 14.17
N ARG A 187 15.55 -7.27 14.51
CA ARG A 187 16.89 -6.90 14.94
C ARG A 187 17.87 -7.23 13.83
N LEU A 188 18.67 -6.25 13.44
CA LEU A 188 19.80 -6.40 12.52
C LEU A 188 21.04 -5.95 13.27
N SER A 189 21.89 -6.89 13.69
CA SER A 189 22.97 -6.61 14.64
C SER A 189 22.46 -5.83 15.87
N LEU A 190 22.88 -4.58 16.06
CA LEU A 190 22.44 -3.68 17.14
C LEU A 190 21.27 -2.76 16.75
N GLN A 191 20.96 -2.63 15.45
CA GLN A 191 19.85 -1.83 14.98
C GLN A 191 18.53 -2.56 15.22
N LYS A 192 17.57 -1.83 15.77
CA LYS A 192 16.18 -2.25 15.93
C LYS A 192 15.36 -1.60 14.81
N ARG A 193 14.79 -2.43 13.95
CA ARG A 193 14.01 -1.99 12.80
C ARG A 193 12.53 -2.27 13.04
N LEU A 194 11.71 -1.26 12.79
CA LEU A 194 10.26 -1.38 12.79
C LEU A 194 9.79 -1.57 11.34
N VAL A 195 9.32 -2.77 11.01
CA VAL A 195 8.71 -3.04 9.70
C VAL A 195 7.21 -2.81 9.80
N ILE A 196 6.68 -1.81 9.10
CA ILE A 196 5.24 -1.54 9.03
C ILE A 196 4.67 -2.30 7.83
N ASN A 197 3.62 -3.08 8.07
CA ASN A 197 3.01 -3.91 7.04
C ASN A 197 2.03 -3.10 6.19
N THR A 198 2.37 -2.89 4.91
CA THR A 198 1.57 -2.09 3.98
C THR A 198 0.28 -2.77 3.52
N ASP A 199 0.21 -4.11 3.65
CA ASP A 199 -0.97 -4.91 3.27
C ASP A 199 -1.99 -4.99 4.41
N HIS A 200 -1.59 -4.62 5.63
CA HIS A 200 -2.53 -4.60 6.75
C HIS A 200 -3.43 -3.36 6.68
N PRO A 201 -4.74 -3.45 6.97
CA PRO A 201 -5.64 -2.28 6.96
C PRO A 201 -5.21 -1.13 7.87
N PHE A 202 -4.39 -1.43 8.88
CA PHE A 202 -3.74 -0.42 9.74
C PHE A 202 -2.94 0.59 8.92
N TYR A 203 -2.18 0.14 7.92
CA TYR A 203 -1.37 1.03 7.11
C TYR A 203 -2.24 2.04 6.37
N THR A 204 -3.24 1.56 5.63
CA THR A 204 -4.09 2.44 4.83
C THR A 204 -5.09 3.26 5.65
N LYS A 205 -5.70 2.67 6.70
CA LYS A 205 -6.81 3.29 7.45
C LYS A 205 -6.35 4.10 8.66
N VAL A 206 -5.11 3.92 9.13
CA VAL A 206 -4.59 4.61 10.31
C VAL A 206 -3.29 5.35 10.00
N TYR A 207 -2.27 4.65 9.52
CA TYR A 207 -0.92 5.22 9.36
C TYR A 207 -0.84 6.22 8.18
N ASP A 208 -1.29 5.83 6.98
CA ASP A 208 -1.25 6.69 5.80
C ASP A 208 -2.33 7.76 5.86
N ALA A 209 -3.48 7.45 6.47
CA ALA A 209 -4.65 8.32 6.58
C ALA A 209 -4.44 9.59 7.43
N ALA A 210 -3.48 9.57 8.37
CA ALA A 210 -3.21 10.71 9.24
C ALA A 210 -1.70 11.06 9.26
N PRO A 211 -1.18 11.72 8.19
CA PRO A 211 0.23 12.08 8.07
C PRO A 211 0.79 12.86 9.26
N GLU A 212 -0.02 13.71 9.87
CA GLU A 212 0.33 14.59 10.98
C GLU A 212 0.70 13.85 12.27
N VAL A 213 0.21 12.63 12.47
CA VAL A 213 0.50 11.81 13.66
C VAL A 213 1.41 10.61 13.38
N ARG A 214 1.92 10.45 12.15
CA ARG A 214 2.76 9.29 11.78
C ARG A 214 3.95 9.11 12.72
N ALA A 215 4.67 10.19 13.02
CA ALA A 215 5.82 10.12 13.90
C ALA A 215 5.45 9.64 15.31
N ALA A 216 4.29 10.08 15.84
CA ALA A 216 3.81 9.63 17.14
C ALA A 216 3.40 8.15 17.13
N LEU A 217 2.74 7.70 16.05
CA LEU A 217 2.42 6.28 15.86
C LEU A 217 3.68 5.43 15.76
N GLU A 218 4.69 5.86 15.01
CA GLU A 218 5.99 5.17 14.91
C GLU A 218 6.67 5.07 16.28
N VAL A 219 6.68 6.14 17.08
CA VAL A 219 7.22 6.10 18.45
C VAL A 219 6.48 5.08 19.31
N LEU A 220 5.14 5.05 19.27
CA LEU A 220 4.35 4.05 19.99
C LEU A 220 4.74 2.62 19.58
N LEU A 221 4.85 2.38 18.28
CA LEU A 221 5.25 1.07 17.74
C LEU A 221 6.69 0.72 18.10
N PHE A 222 7.60 1.69 18.11
CA PHE A 222 8.98 1.47 18.54
C PHE A 222 9.05 1.04 20.00
N VAL A 223 8.26 1.63 20.89
CA VAL A 223 8.21 1.21 22.31
C VAL A 223 7.74 -0.23 22.45
N LEU A 224 6.71 -0.64 21.69
CA LEU A 224 6.23 -2.02 21.69
C LEU A 224 7.27 -3.00 21.11
N ALA A 225 7.81 -2.65 19.94
CA ALA A 225 8.85 -3.40 19.24
C ALA A 225 10.09 -3.58 20.12
N GLU A 226 10.50 -2.53 20.82
CA GLU A 226 11.63 -2.56 21.73
C GLU A 226 11.42 -3.57 22.85
N ARG A 227 10.25 -3.54 23.50
CA ARG A 227 9.95 -4.45 24.60
C ARG A 227 9.98 -5.89 24.12
N GLU A 228 9.38 -6.16 22.97
CA GLU A 228 9.42 -7.49 22.37
C GLU A 228 10.85 -7.97 22.08
N LEU A 229 11.71 -7.10 21.53
CA LEU A 229 13.10 -7.46 21.21
C LEU A 229 14.00 -7.61 22.46
N GLU A 230 13.64 -7.01 23.58
CA GLU A 230 14.45 -7.01 24.81
C GLU A 230 14.08 -8.14 25.78
N VAL A 231 12.83 -8.62 25.75
CA VAL A 231 12.41 -9.71 26.62
C VAL A 231 13.06 -11.05 26.25
N LYS A 232 13.06 -11.98 27.22
CA LYS A 232 13.67 -13.30 27.10
C LYS A 232 12.69 -14.35 27.63
N GLY A 233 12.79 -15.59 27.13
CA GLY A 233 11.97 -16.71 27.59
C GLY A 233 10.49 -16.57 27.23
N ASP A 234 9.60 -16.99 28.12
CA ASP A 234 8.15 -17.05 27.86
C ASP A 234 7.51 -15.72 27.47
N ALA A 235 8.08 -14.61 27.96
CA ALA A 235 7.63 -13.26 27.61
C ALA A 235 7.82 -12.95 26.12
N GLU A 236 8.85 -13.49 25.47
CA GLU A 236 9.07 -13.31 24.03
C GLU A 236 7.95 -13.98 23.23
N THR A 237 7.64 -15.23 23.56
CA THR A 237 6.54 -15.98 22.95
C THR A 237 5.20 -15.26 23.18
N PHE A 238 5.00 -14.70 24.37
CA PHE A 238 3.83 -13.90 24.68
C PHE A 238 3.69 -12.69 23.76
N TYR A 239 4.72 -11.85 23.60
CA TYR A 239 4.64 -10.69 22.71
C TYR A 239 4.40 -11.08 21.24
N ARG A 240 5.07 -12.14 20.75
CA ARG A 240 4.85 -12.66 19.39
C ARG A 240 3.39 -13.09 19.19
N ALA A 241 2.81 -13.81 20.16
CA ALA A 241 1.42 -14.27 20.10
C ALA A 241 0.41 -13.11 20.22
N GLU A 242 0.65 -12.19 21.15
CA GLU A 242 -0.22 -11.03 21.35
C GLU A 242 -0.21 -10.10 20.14
N ARG A 243 0.95 -9.88 19.51
CA ARG A 243 1.00 -9.10 18.28
C ARG A 243 0.11 -9.69 17.18
N GLN A 244 0.06 -11.02 17.05
CA GLN A 244 -0.85 -11.65 16.09
C GLN A 244 -2.31 -11.41 16.45
N ARG A 245 -2.68 -11.62 17.72
CA ARG A 245 -4.05 -11.36 18.21
C ARG A 245 -4.47 -9.91 18.04
N TRP A 246 -3.57 -8.96 18.33
CA TRP A 246 -3.81 -7.54 18.11
C TRP A 246 -4.02 -7.25 16.64
N SER A 247 -3.20 -7.85 15.76
CA SER A 247 -3.31 -7.68 14.31
C SER A 247 -4.63 -8.21 13.77
N GLU A 248 -5.01 -9.43 14.13
CA GLU A 248 -6.30 -10.04 13.76
C GLU A 248 -7.47 -9.18 14.25
N ARG A 249 -7.47 -8.82 15.53
CA ARG A 249 -8.54 -8.00 16.12
C ARG A 249 -8.62 -6.63 15.47
N LEU A 250 -7.48 -6.00 15.20
CA LEU A 250 -7.38 -4.68 14.59
C LEU A 250 -7.85 -4.71 13.13
N ARG A 251 -7.51 -5.77 12.36
CA ARG A 251 -8.02 -5.98 11.00
C ARG A 251 -9.55 -5.96 11.01
N HIS A 252 -10.16 -6.85 11.79
CA HIS A 252 -11.61 -6.89 11.91
C HIS A 252 -12.20 -5.57 12.42
N ALA A 253 -11.60 -4.94 13.43
CA ALA A 253 -12.13 -3.68 13.97
C ALA A 253 -12.08 -2.55 12.92
N LEU A 254 -10.98 -2.41 12.18
CA LEU A 254 -10.83 -1.37 11.15
C LEU A 254 -11.72 -1.61 9.93
N ASP A 255 -12.10 -2.85 9.65
CA ASP A 255 -13.09 -3.17 8.62
C ASP A 255 -14.49 -2.67 8.97
N HIS A 256 -14.79 -2.54 10.27
CA HIS A 256 -16.09 -2.05 10.74
C HIS A 256 -16.06 -0.57 11.17
N LEU A 257 -14.89 -0.03 11.54
CA LEU A 257 -14.78 1.32 12.11
C LEU A 257 -14.99 2.42 11.06
N VAL A 258 -14.68 2.15 9.80
CA VAL A 258 -14.66 3.19 8.76
C VAL A 258 -15.30 2.66 7.48
N PRO A 259 -16.50 3.15 7.10
CA PRO A 259 -17.00 2.98 5.74
C PRO A 259 -16.02 3.67 4.78
N ASP A 260 -15.54 2.96 3.75
CA ASP A 260 -14.55 3.49 2.80
C ASP A 260 -14.97 4.87 2.23
N ASP A 261 -16.26 5.12 2.07
CA ASP A 261 -16.84 6.41 1.66
C ASP A 261 -16.44 7.60 2.55
N THR A 262 -16.26 7.39 3.85
CA THR A 262 -15.92 8.48 4.79
C THR A 262 -14.45 8.88 4.72
N LEU A 263 -13.55 7.95 4.34
CA LEU A 263 -12.14 8.25 4.10
C LEU A 263 -11.93 8.91 2.75
N VAL A 264 -12.64 8.43 1.71
CA VAL A 264 -12.61 9.03 0.38
C VAL A 264 -13.13 10.46 0.44
N ASN A 265 -14.24 10.71 1.15
CA ASN A 265 -14.79 12.07 1.31
C ASN A 265 -13.85 13.01 2.06
N LYS A 266 -13.13 12.54 3.10
CA LYS A 266 -12.14 13.36 3.82
C LYS A 266 -10.90 13.66 2.98
N ALA A 267 -10.37 12.66 2.26
CA ALA A 267 -9.24 12.87 1.35
C ALA A 267 -9.62 13.82 0.20
N ALA A 268 -10.83 13.69 -0.35
CA ALA A 268 -11.37 14.59 -1.37
C ALA A 268 -11.53 16.03 -0.85
N THR A 269 -12.10 16.22 0.35
CA THR A 269 -12.23 17.57 0.94
C THR A 269 -10.89 18.21 1.29
N VAL A 270 -9.88 17.42 1.67
CA VAL A 270 -8.51 17.94 1.89
C VAL A 270 -7.86 18.33 0.56
N ALA A 271 -8.01 17.51 -0.48
CA ALA A 271 -7.50 17.81 -1.82
C ALA A 271 -8.17 19.05 -2.44
N GLU A 272 -9.48 19.21 -2.28
CA GLU A 272 -10.22 20.41 -2.71
C GLU A 272 -9.73 21.66 -2.00
N ARG A 273 -9.50 21.61 -0.68
CA ARG A 273 -8.94 22.74 0.08
C ARG A 273 -7.52 23.09 -0.36
N MET A 274 -6.70 22.11 -0.71
CA MET A 274 -5.35 22.35 -1.22
C MET A 274 -5.35 22.91 -2.64
N HIS A 275 -6.32 22.55 -3.48
CA HIS A 275 -6.46 23.13 -4.81
C HIS A 275 -6.98 24.58 -4.78
N MET A 276 -7.95 24.87 -3.91
CA MET A 276 -8.46 26.24 -3.73
C MET A 276 -7.38 27.19 -3.21
N SER A 277 -6.50 26.75 -2.30
CA SER A 277 -5.42 27.60 -1.77
C SER A 277 -4.31 27.89 -2.80
N VAL A 278 -4.09 26.98 -3.76
CA VAL A 278 -3.14 27.18 -4.87
C VAL A 278 -3.71 28.13 -5.92
N GLU A 279 -5.01 28.05 -6.22
CA GLU A 279 -5.68 28.99 -7.12
C GLU A 279 -5.77 30.40 -6.54
N GLU A 280 -6.02 30.55 -5.23
CA GLU A 280 -6.02 31.86 -4.56
C GLU A 280 -4.63 32.54 -4.57
N GLN A 281 -3.54 31.77 -4.52
CA GLN A 281 -2.19 32.30 -4.64
C GLN A 281 -1.82 32.69 -6.08
N ALA A 282 -2.34 31.98 -7.08
CA ALA A 282 -2.11 32.28 -8.49
C ALA A 282 -2.88 33.52 -8.99
N VAL A 283 -3.97 33.92 -8.32
CA VAL A 283 -4.76 35.11 -8.64
C VAL A 283 -4.23 36.37 -7.91
N SER A 284 -3.35 36.20 -6.92
CA SER A 284 -2.75 37.27 -6.12
C SER A 284 -1.33 37.66 -6.57
N THR A 285 -0.84 37.16 -7.71
CA THR A 285 0.43 37.57 -8.35
C THR A 285 0.17 38.16 -9.72
#